data_AF-A0A962GB73-F1
#
_entry.id   AF-A0A962GB73-F1
#
_cell.length_a   1.000
_cell.length_b   1.000
_cell.length_c   1.000
_cell.angle_alpha   90.00
_cell.angle_beta   90.00
_cell.angle_gamma   90.00
#
_symmetry.space_group_name_H-M   'P 1'
#
loop_
_entity.id
_entity.type
_entity.pdbx_description
1 polymer ?
#
loop_
_entity_poly.entity_id
_entity_poly.type
_entity_poly.pdbx_seq_one_letter_code
_entity_poly.pdbx_strand_id
1 'polypeptide(L)'
;KKMLVVSIIMMGAATVAIGLLPSYAAIGVTAPVLLLACRLLQGFAVGGEWGGAVLMAAEHGEDRHRGFWSSWPQSGVAMGNLLATGVLWVLAFVQSDDTFEAWGWRIPFLLSAVLVLVGLWVRLSIEESPVFQEARADLEQQQVAEAHLPILEVLRRYPREVLIAMGMRLAENISYYIFTVISITFIVDFGDGDKGPILQALLIGAAVQFTVIPLIGA
;
A
#
# COMPACT_ATOMS: atom_id res chain seq x y z
N LYS A 1 -11.25 -15.04 4.78
CA LYS A 1 -12.03 -13.77 4.90
C LYS A 1 -11.66 -12.89 6.08
N LYS A 2 -11.71 -13.40 7.33
CA LYS A 2 -11.60 -12.54 8.54
C LYS A 2 -10.28 -11.77 8.63
N MET A 3 -9.14 -12.43 8.38
CA MET A 3 -7.82 -11.77 8.42
C MET A 3 -7.68 -10.66 7.36
N LEU A 4 -8.11 -10.96 6.14
CA LEU A 4 -8.12 -10.03 5.00
C LEU A 4 -8.95 -8.76 5.26
N VAL A 5 -10.10 -8.90 5.91
CA VAL A 5 -10.96 -7.77 6.29
C VAL A 5 -10.35 -6.97 7.46
N VAL A 6 -9.77 -7.67 8.44
CA VAL A 6 -9.11 -7.04 9.59
C VAL A 6 -7.95 -6.14 9.15
N SER A 7 -7.13 -6.59 8.20
CA SER A 7 -6.01 -5.77 7.74
C SER A 7 -6.44 -4.50 7.01
N ILE A 8 -7.49 -4.55 6.17
CA ILE A 8 -8.01 -3.34 5.49
C ILE A 8 -8.54 -2.34 6.51
N ILE A 9 -9.30 -2.82 7.51
CA ILE A 9 -9.82 -1.95 8.56
C ILE A 9 -8.66 -1.40 9.39
N MET A 10 -7.66 -2.20 9.73
CA MET A 10 -6.48 -1.76 10.48
C MET A 10 -5.69 -0.69 9.72
N MET A 11 -5.40 -0.93 8.44
CA MET A 11 -4.71 0.03 7.58
C MET A 11 -5.51 1.32 7.42
N GLY A 12 -6.81 1.21 7.15
CA GLY A 12 -7.69 2.35 6.97
C GLY A 12 -7.85 3.19 8.23
N ALA A 13 -8.12 2.53 9.36
CA ALA A 13 -8.24 3.19 10.66
C ALA A 13 -6.95 3.90 11.04
N ALA A 14 -5.78 3.28 10.83
CA ALA A 14 -4.49 3.93 11.07
C ALA A 14 -4.27 5.15 10.17
N THR A 15 -4.69 5.09 8.89
CA THR A 15 -4.56 6.21 7.94
C THR A 15 -5.44 7.40 8.34
N VAL A 16 -6.69 7.13 8.73
CA VAL A 16 -7.61 8.17 9.21
C VAL A 16 -7.13 8.73 10.56
N ALA A 17 -6.62 7.88 11.44
CA ALA A 17 -6.06 8.31 12.72
C ALA A 17 -4.90 9.30 12.54
N ILE A 18 -4.02 9.09 11.55
CA ILE A 18 -2.96 10.04 11.21
C ILE A 18 -3.53 11.42 10.85
N GLY A 19 -4.62 11.44 10.07
CA GLY A 19 -5.32 12.68 9.72
C GLY A 19 -5.98 13.39 10.92
N LEU A 20 -6.23 12.68 12.02
CA LEU A 20 -6.84 13.23 13.24
C LEU A 20 -5.79 13.55 14.33
N LEU A 21 -4.51 13.24 14.10
CA LEU A 21 -3.48 13.44 15.12
C LEU A 21 -3.31 14.93 15.46
N PRO A 22 -3.26 15.28 16.75
CA PRO A 22 -2.89 16.62 17.20
C PRO A 22 -1.46 16.94 16.76
N SER A 23 -1.18 18.22 16.52
CA SER A 23 0.17 18.66 16.16
C SER A 23 1.14 18.51 17.33
N TYR A 24 2.44 18.56 17.02
CA TYR A 24 3.49 18.58 18.04
C TYR A 24 3.30 19.71 19.06
N ALA A 25 2.79 20.87 18.63
CA ALA A 25 2.49 21.98 19.52
C ALA A 25 1.44 21.64 20.59
N ALA A 26 0.53 20.70 20.33
CA ALA A 26 -0.56 20.34 21.25
C ALA A 26 -0.17 19.25 22.25
N ILE A 27 0.55 18.20 21.81
CA ILE A 27 0.82 17.01 22.63
C ILE A 27 2.32 16.64 22.70
N GLY A 28 3.20 17.49 22.19
CA GLY A 28 4.65 17.31 22.24
C GLY A 28 5.12 16.00 21.61
N VAL A 29 6.04 15.31 22.28
CA VAL A 29 6.67 14.05 21.81
C VAL A 29 5.65 12.92 21.59
N THR A 30 4.47 12.99 22.20
CA THR A 30 3.43 11.97 22.00
C THR A 30 2.92 11.96 20.55
N ALA A 31 2.94 13.09 19.83
CA ALA A 31 2.51 13.16 18.43
C ALA A 31 3.34 12.25 17.51
N PRO A 32 4.69 12.36 17.44
CA PRO A 32 5.50 11.48 16.60
C PRO A 32 5.46 10.01 17.06
N VAL A 33 5.31 9.73 18.36
CA VAL A 33 5.16 8.36 18.87
C VAL A 33 3.88 7.71 18.36
N LEU A 34 2.75 8.42 18.42
CA LEU A 34 1.48 7.92 17.88
C LEU A 34 1.52 7.78 16.36
N LEU A 35 2.16 8.72 15.66
CA LEU A 35 2.37 8.63 14.21
C LEU A 35 3.20 7.39 13.85
N LEU A 36 4.27 7.12 14.60
CA LEU A 36 5.09 5.91 14.43
C LEU A 36 4.26 4.65 14.67
N ALA A 37 3.45 4.61 15.73
CA ALA A 37 2.57 3.48 16.00
C ALA A 37 1.57 3.25 14.85
N CYS A 38 0.96 4.31 14.31
CA CYS A 38 0.07 4.20 13.15
C CYS A 38 0.81 3.67 11.92
N ARG A 39 2.04 4.13 11.67
CA ARG A 39 2.88 3.65 10.55
C ARG A 39 3.26 2.18 10.69
N LEU A 40 3.57 1.73 11.90
CA LEU A 40 3.84 0.31 12.17
C LEU A 40 2.60 -0.54 11.91
N LEU A 41 1.43 -0.11 12.38
CA LEU A 41 0.16 -0.80 12.12
C LEU A 41 -0.16 -0.89 10.62
N GLN A 42 0.03 0.20 9.87
CA GLN A 42 -0.11 0.18 8.41
C GLN A 42 0.86 -0.81 7.75
N GLY A 43 2.12 -0.84 8.19
CA GLY A 43 3.13 -1.78 7.67
C GLY A 43 2.75 -3.25 7.87
N PHE A 44 2.27 -3.60 9.07
CA PHE A 44 1.79 -4.96 9.36
C PHE A 44 0.58 -5.33 8.51
N ALA A 45 -0.37 -4.41 8.36
CA ALA A 45 -1.55 -4.62 7.54
C ALA A 45 -1.17 -4.82 6.05
N VAL A 46 -0.32 -3.96 5.48
CA VAL A 46 0.10 -4.07 4.08
C VAL A 46 0.87 -5.37 3.83
N GLY A 47 1.79 -5.74 4.73
CA GLY A 47 2.62 -6.94 4.56
C GLY A 47 1.80 -8.23 4.48
N GLY A 48 0.76 -8.37 5.31
CA GLY A 48 -0.13 -9.53 5.28
C GLY A 48 -1.05 -9.56 4.06
N GLU A 49 -1.55 -8.41 3.63
CA GLU A 49 -2.52 -8.29 2.54
C GLU A 49 -1.92 -8.44 1.15
N TRP A 50 -0.78 -7.80 0.94
CA TRP A 50 -0.18 -7.67 -0.38
C TRP A 50 0.29 -9.03 -0.90
N GLY A 51 0.95 -9.82 -0.07
CA GLY A 51 1.40 -11.17 -0.45
C GLY A 51 0.25 -12.12 -0.78
N GLY A 52 -0.81 -12.11 0.05
CA GLY A 52 -2.01 -12.91 -0.20
C GLY A 52 -2.77 -12.49 -1.46
N ALA A 53 -2.88 -11.19 -1.73
CA ALA A 53 -3.56 -10.68 -2.92
C ALA A 53 -2.84 -11.06 -4.23
N VAL A 54 -1.50 -10.95 -4.25
CA VAL A 54 -0.70 -11.35 -5.42
C VAL A 54 -0.79 -12.85 -5.64
N LEU A 55 -0.71 -13.66 -4.56
CA LEU A 55 -0.83 -15.10 -4.66
C LEU A 55 -2.21 -15.52 -5.19
N MET A 56 -3.29 -14.98 -4.64
CA MET A 56 -4.65 -15.27 -5.12
C MET A 56 -4.83 -14.90 -6.59
N ALA A 57 -4.30 -13.75 -7.03
CA ALA A 57 -4.37 -13.34 -8.42
C ALA A 57 -3.55 -14.26 -9.36
N ALA A 58 -2.40 -14.74 -8.91
CA ALA A 58 -1.57 -15.69 -9.65
C ALA A 58 -2.18 -17.10 -9.72
N GLU A 59 -2.96 -17.50 -8.71
CA GLU A 59 -3.64 -18.79 -8.62
C GLU A 59 -4.97 -18.82 -9.40
N HIS A 60 -5.68 -17.69 -9.48
CA HIS A 60 -6.94 -17.58 -10.23
C HIS A 60 -6.75 -17.25 -11.72
N GLY A 61 -5.58 -16.75 -12.11
CA GLY A 61 -5.29 -16.42 -13.50
C GLY A 61 -5.03 -17.65 -14.36
N GLU A 62 -5.44 -17.60 -15.64
CA GLU A 62 -5.07 -18.62 -16.64
C GLU A 62 -3.54 -18.82 -16.68
N ASP A 63 -3.07 -20.07 -16.74
CA ASP A 63 -1.64 -20.42 -16.68
C ASP A 63 -0.79 -19.68 -17.73
N ARG A 64 -1.39 -19.31 -18.87
CA ARG A 64 -0.71 -18.62 -19.97
C ARG A 64 -0.50 -17.12 -19.73
N HIS A 65 -1.21 -16.50 -18.77
CA HIS A 65 -1.17 -15.06 -18.50
C HIS A 65 -1.02 -14.74 -16.99
N ARG A 66 -0.37 -15.61 -16.22
CA ARG A 66 -0.21 -15.43 -14.76
C ARG A 66 0.50 -14.12 -14.41
N GLY A 67 1.43 -13.66 -15.26
CA GLY A 67 2.09 -12.36 -15.12
C GLY A 67 1.12 -11.19 -15.20
N PHE A 68 0.17 -11.23 -16.14
CA PHE A 68 -0.83 -10.20 -16.36
C PHE A 68 -1.79 -10.12 -15.17
N TRP A 69 -2.29 -11.27 -14.70
CA TRP A 69 -3.18 -11.32 -13.55
C TRP A 69 -2.49 -10.89 -12.25
N SER A 70 -1.21 -11.26 -12.06
CA SER A 70 -0.41 -10.84 -10.90
C SER A 70 0.01 -9.36 -10.94
N SER A 71 -0.10 -8.70 -12.10
CA SER A 71 0.23 -7.28 -12.28
C SER A 71 -0.90 -6.34 -11.83
N TRP A 72 -2.14 -6.83 -11.75
CA TRP A 72 -3.29 -6.02 -11.33
C TRP A 72 -3.19 -5.50 -9.89
N PRO A 73 -2.78 -6.30 -8.89
CA PRO A 73 -2.51 -5.79 -7.54
C PRO A 73 -1.45 -4.69 -7.51
N GLN A 74 -0.43 -4.76 -8.37
CA GLN A 74 0.61 -3.72 -8.49
C GLN A 74 0.08 -2.45 -9.18
N SER A 75 -0.77 -2.60 -10.19
CA SER A 75 -1.44 -1.48 -10.86
C SER A 75 -2.32 -0.69 -9.89
N GLY A 76 -2.92 -1.37 -8.91
CA GLY A 76 -3.67 -0.72 -7.81
C GLY A 76 -2.82 0.28 -7.01
N VAL A 77 -1.53 0.00 -6.79
CA VAL A 77 -0.60 0.92 -6.12
C VAL A 77 -0.38 2.18 -6.96
N ALA A 78 -0.16 2.01 -8.26
CA ALA A 78 0.03 3.14 -9.19
C ALA A 78 -1.22 4.03 -9.26
N MET A 79 -2.41 3.42 -9.33
CA MET A 79 -3.69 4.16 -9.31
C MET A 79 -3.89 4.92 -7.98
N GLY A 80 -3.58 4.28 -6.85
CA GLY A 80 -3.65 4.92 -5.54
C GLY A 80 -2.71 6.13 -5.44
N ASN A 81 -1.49 6.01 -5.97
CA ASN A 81 -0.54 7.11 -6.01
C ASN A 81 -1.05 8.25 -6.91
N LEU A 82 -1.58 7.93 -8.09
CA LEU A 82 -2.15 8.91 -9.01
C LEU A 82 -3.29 9.72 -8.35
N LEU A 83 -4.21 9.03 -7.67
CA LEU A 83 -5.28 9.69 -6.91
C LEU A 83 -4.72 10.56 -5.79
N ALA A 84 -3.74 10.07 -5.03
CA ALA A 84 -3.11 10.83 -3.95
C ALA A 84 -2.40 12.10 -4.46
N THR A 85 -1.60 11.98 -5.53
CA THR A 85 -0.93 13.13 -6.16
C THR A 85 -1.95 14.10 -6.76
N GLY A 86 -3.03 13.60 -7.36
CA GLY A 86 -4.11 14.45 -7.89
C GLY A 86 -4.79 15.28 -6.80
N VAL A 87 -5.10 14.66 -5.65
CA VAL A 87 -5.65 15.39 -4.49
C VAL A 87 -4.66 16.45 -3.98
N LEU A 88 -3.37 16.11 -3.85
CA LEU A 88 -2.35 17.07 -3.42
C LEU A 88 -2.20 18.23 -4.39
N TRP A 89 -2.24 17.97 -5.70
CA TRP A 89 -2.16 19.00 -6.73
C TRP A 89 -3.36 19.96 -6.66
N VAL A 90 -4.58 19.44 -6.48
CA VAL A 90 -5.78 20.27 -6.28
C VAL A 90 -5.66 21.12 -5.00
N LEU A 91 -5.19 20.54 -3.90
CA LEU A 91 -5.02 21.28 -2.65
C LEU A 91 -3.95 22.38 -2.78
N ALA A 92 -2.83 22.11 -3.45
CA ALA A 92 -1.79 23.10 -3.72
C ALA A 92 -2.28 24.23 -4.64
N PHE A 93 -3.25 23.96 -5.52
CA PHE A 93 -3.84 24.99 -6.39
C PHE A 93 -4.86 25.87 -5.67
N VAL A 94 -5.61 25.32 -4.71
CA VAL A 94 -6.73 26.00 -4.04
C VAL A 94 -6.29 26.69 -2.74
N GLN A 95 -5.18 26.28 -2.13
CA GLN A 95 -4.73 26.73 -0.81
C GLN A 95 -3.33 27.36 -0.88
N SER A 96 -3.05 28.31 0.01
CA SER A 96 -1.67 28.78 0.23
C SER A 96 -0.84 27.74 0.99
N ASP A 97 0.48 27.78 0.84
CA ASP A 97 1.40 26.88 1.56
C ASP A 97 1.19 26.93 3.09
N ASP A 98 1.03 28.13 3.67
CA ASP A 98 0.75 28.31 5.10
C ASP A 98 -0.52 27.58 5.56
N THR A 99 -1.58 27.63 4.73
CA THR A 99 -2.85 26.95 5.03
C THR A 99 -2.70 25.44 4.92
N PHE A 100 -1.94 24.98 3.92
CA PHE A 100 -1.65 23.58 3.72
C PHE A 100 -0.89 22.97 4.91
N GLU A 101 0.15 23.66 5.40
CA GLU A 101 0.95 23.23 6.54
C GLU A 101 0.19 23.27 7.87
N ALA A 102 -0.65 24.29 8.06
CA ALA A 102 -1.48 24.39 9.26
C ALA A 102 -2.50 23.25 9.35
N TRP A 103 -3.21 22.96 8.26
CA TRP A 103 -4.29 21.98 8.26
C TRP A 103 -4.50 21.20 6.96
N GLY A 104 -4.25 21.78 5.79
CA GLY A 104 -4.58 21.16 4.50
C GLY A 104 -4.02 19.74 4.31
N TRP A 105 -2.84 19.44 4.88
CA TRP A 105 -2.24 18.10 4.85
C TRP A 105 -3.11 17.00 5.48
N ARG A 106 -4.09 17.32 6.34
CA ARG A 106 -5.01 16.33 6.95
C ARG A 106 -6.07 15.83 5.96
N ILE A 107 -6.42 16.62 4.95
CA ILE A 107 -7.50 16.33 4.01
C ILE A 107 -7.28 15.01 3.24
N PRO A 108 -6.10 14.73 2.64
CA PRO A 108 -5.85 13.46 1.95
C PRO A 108 -6.01 12.24 2.86
N PHE A 109 -5.58 12.35 4.13
CA PHE A 109 -5.72 11.25 5.10
C PHE A 109 -7.19 10.98 5.45
N LEU A 110 -8.01 12.02 5.59
CA LEU A 110 -9.44 11.84 5.86
C LEU A 110 -10.19 11.32 4.64
N LEU A 111 -9.83 11.77 3.43
CA LEU A 111 -10.38 11.25 2.17
C LEU A 111 -10.09 9.76 1.98
N SER A 112 -8.97 9.25 2.52
CA SER A 112 -8.67 7.82 2.50
C SER A 112 -9.77 6.96 3.15
N ALA A 113 -10.56 7.51 4.08
CA ALA A 113 -11.69 6.80 4.67
C ALA A 113 -12.70 6.32 3.62
N VAL A 114 -12.96 7.14 2.59
CA VAL A 114 -13.86 6.78 1.49
C VAL A 114 -13.28 5.61 0.70
N LEU A 115 -11.98 5.66 0.40
CA LEU A 115 -11.28 4.57 -0.31
C LEU A 115 -11.30 3.27 0.50
N VAL A 116 -11.14 3.35 1.82
CA VAL A 116 -11.23 2.20 2.73
C VAL A 116 -12.64 1.61 2.73
N LEU A 117 -13.68 2.44 2.77
CA LEU A 117 -15.07 1.98 2.71
C LEU A 117 -15.38 1.30 1.39
N VAL A 118 -14.93 1.86 0.26
CA VAL A 118 -15.07 1.24 -1.06
C VAL A 118 -14.32 -0.09 -1.10
N GLY A 119 -13.07 -0.12 -0.62
CA GLY A 119 -12.26 -1.35 -0.53
C GLY A 119 -12.92 -2.42 0.33
N LEU A 120 -13.49 -2.04 1.47
CA LEU A 120 -14.25 -2.93 2.34
C LEU A 120 -15.51 -3.46 1.66
N TRP A 121 -16.25 -2.61 0.96
CA TRP A 121 -17.44 -3.01 0.21
C TRP A 121 -17.10 -4.02 -0.90
N VAL A 122 -16.06 -3.77 -1.70
CA VAL A 122 -15.57 -4.70 -2.74
C VAL A 122 -15.18 -6.04 -2.11
N ARG A 123 -14.44 -6.00 -1.00
CA ARG A 123 -14.01 -7.21 -0.27
C ARG A 123 -15.13 -8.03 0.32
N LEU A 124 -16.21 -7.38 0.77
CA LEU A 124 -17.38 -8.07 1.28
C LEU A 124 -18.24 -8.64 0.16
N SER A 125 -18.24 -7.99 -1.00
CA SER A 125 -19.04 -8.36 -2.19
C SER A 125 -18.42 -9.49 -3.02
N ILE A 126 -17.10 -9.70 -2.95
CA ILE A 126 -16.43 -10.83 -3.62
C ILE A 126 -16.63 -12.10 -2.78
N GLU A 127 -17.23 -13.12 -3.40
CA GLU A 127 -17.38 -14.46 -2.84
C GLU A 127 -16.01 -15.18 -2.80
N GLU A 128 -15.74 -15.94 -1.75
CA GLU A 128 -14.46 -16.65 -1.63
C GLU A 128 -14.36 -17.76 -2.67
N SER A 129 -13.17 -17.88 -3.29
CA SER A 129 -12.83 -18.93 -4.24
C SER A 129 -13.22 -20.33 -3.75
N PRO A 130 -13.73 -21.22 -4.62
CA PRO A 130 -14.00 -22.61 -4.25
C PRO A 130 -12.78 -23.32 -3.66
N VAL A 131 -11.55 -22.98 -4.09
CA VAL A 131 -10.30 -23.52 -3.54
C VAL A 131 -10.09 -23.11 -2.07
N PHE A 132 -10.51 -21.90 -1.70
CA PHE A 132 -10.42 -21.41 -0.32
C PHE A 132 -11.52 -22.03 0.57
N GLN A 133 -12.67 -22.35 -0.02
CA GLN A 133 -13.75 -23.07 0.67
C GLN A 133 -13.36 -24.53 0.92
N GLU A 134 -12.77 -25.20 -0.07
CA GLU A 134 -12.25 -26.57 0.04
C GLU A 134 -11.09 -26.65 1.03
N ALA A 135 -10.09 -25.77 0.93
CA ALA A 135 -8.98 -25.74 1.88
C ALA A 135 -9.45 -25.45 3.33
N ARG A 136 -10.47 -24.62 3.50
CA ARG A 136 -11.04 -24.34 4.82
C ARG A 136 -11.89 -25.49 5.34
N ALA A 137 -12.61 -26.20 4.47
CA ALA A 137 -13.35 -27.40 4.84
C ALA A 137 -12.40 -28.54 5.24
N ASP A 138 -11.28 -28.69 4.53
CA ASP A 138 -10.22 -29.64 4.88
C ASP A 138 -9.53 -29.29 6.20
N LEU A 139 -9.28 -27.99 6.46
CA LEU A 139 -8.75 -27.50 7.74
C LEU A 139 -9.76 -27.61 8.91
N GLU A 140 -11.06 -27.53 8.64
CA GLU A 140 -12.11 -27.73 9.65
C GLU A 140 -12.37 -29.22 9.92
N GLN A 141 -12.11 -30.14 8.96
CA GLN A 141 -12.15 -31.60 9.17
C GLN A 141 -10.88 -32.15 9.83
N GLN A 142 -9.72 -31.55 9.59
CA GLN A 142 -8.47 -31.92 10.26
C GLN A 142 -8.30 -31.08 11.53
N GLN A 143 -8.80 -31.61 12.66
CA GLN A 143 -8.43 -31.10 13.99
C GLN A 143 -6.89 -31.10 14.12
N VAL A 144 -6.28 -29.91 13.99
CA VAL A 144 -4.99 -29.47 14.54
C VAL A 144 -4.02 -30.61 14.89
N ALA A 145 -3.43 -31.23 13.89
CA ALA A 145 -2.24 -32.05 14.04
C ALA A 145 -1.16 -31.47 13.13
N GLU A 146 -0.29 -30.67 13.73
CA GLU A 146 0.89 -30.04 13.12
C GLU A 146 0.59 -28.97 12.06
N ALA A 147 0.29 -27.76 12.53
CA ALA A 147 0.70 -26.55 11.81
C ALA A 147 2.24 -26.50 11.79
N HIS A 148 2.88 -27.33 10.96
CA HIS A 148 4.29 -27.19 10.61
C HIS A 148 4.46 -25.74 10.19
N LEU A 149 5.28 -24.97 10.91
CA LEU A 149 5.54 -23.56 10.62
C LEU A 149 6.20 -23.46 9.24
N PRO A 150 5.43 -23.25 8.14
CA PRO A 150 5.96 -23.40 6.79
C PRO A 150 6.97 -22.29 6.50
N ILE A 151 6.77 -21.14 7.17
CA ILE A 151 7.66 -19.98 7.15
C ILE A 151 9.06 -20.36 7.65
N LEU A 152 9.14 -21.12 8.77
CA LEU A 152 10.43 -21.50 9.35
C LEU A 152 11.15 -22.53 8.48
N GLU A 153 10.39 -23.42 7.83
CA GLU A 153 10.94 -24.39 6.89
C GLU A 153 11.47 -23.72 5.62
N VAL A 154 10.72 -22.80 5.02
CA VAL A 154 11.17 -22.03 3.84
C VAL A 154 12.43 -21.22 4.17
N LEU A 155 12.47 -20.55 5.34
CA LEU A 155 13.65 -19.80 5.77
C LEU A 155 14.88 -20.68 5.99
N ARG A 156 14.69 -21.93 6.45
CA ARG A 156 15.79 -22.87 6.66
C ARG A 156 16.22 -23.57 5.37
N ARG A 157 15.28 -23.87 4.48
CA ARG A 157 15.51 -24.69 3.28
C ARG A 157 15.89 -23.88 2.05
N TYR A 158 15.44 -22.63 1.97
CA TYR A 158 15.70 -21.70 0.86
C TYR A 158 16.18 -20.32 1.32
N PRO A 159 17.20 -20.22 2.22
CA PRO A 159 17.64 -18.94 2.76
C PRO A 159 18.21 -18.02 1.67
N ARG A 160 18.86 -18.57 0.65
CA ARG A 160 19.49 -17.79 -0.43
C ARG A 160 18.44 -17.13 -1.31
N GLU A 161 17.42 -17.88 -1.69
CA GLU A 161 16.31 -17.44 -2.52
C GLU A 161 15.52 -16.37 -1.78
N VAL A 162 15.26 -16.56 -0.48
CA VAL A 162 14.62 -15.55 0.37
C VAL A 162 15.48 -14.28 0.44
N LEU A 163 16.78 -14.38 0.70
CA LEU A 163 17.68 -13.22 0.75
C LEU A 163 17.73 -12.47 -0.59
N ILE A 164 17.79 -13.19 -1.72
CA ILE A 164 17.79 -12.58 -3.05
C ILE A 164 16.44 -11.88 -3.31
N ALA A 165 15.32 -12.50 -2.97
CA ALA A 165 14.00 -11.89 -3.12
C ALA A 165 13.83 -10.64 -2.24
N MET A 166 14.28 -10.70 -0.99
CA MET A 166 14.31 -9.54 -0.08
C MET A 166 15.22 -8.44 -0.60
N GLY A 167 16.41 -8.79 -1.10
CA GLY A 167 17.36 -7.84 -1.67
C GLY A 167 16.83 -7.14 -2.93
N MET A 168 16.19 -7.88 -3.84
CA MET A 168 15.53 -7.29 -5.01
C MET A 168 14.40 -6.35 -4.61
N ARG A 169 13.57 -6.73 -3.62
CA ARG A 169 12.51 -5.87 -3.09
C ARG A 169 13.04 -4.62 -2.42
N LEU A 170 14.14 -4.74 -1.69
CA LEU A 170 14.81 -3.60 -1.05
C LEU A 170 15.35 -2.63 -2.10
N ALA A 171 16.05 -3.14 -3.12
CA ALA A 171 16.59 -2.31 -4.21
C ALA A 171 15.48 -1.58 -4.98
N GLU A 172 14.37 -2.27 -5.26
CA GLU A 172 13.18 -1.71 -5.89
C GLU A 172 12.55 -0.61 -5.04
N ASN A 173 12.32 -0.86 -3.74
CA ASN A 173 11.74 0.14 -2.82
C ASN A 173 12.66 1.36 -2.63
N ILE A 174 13.97 1.15 -2.49
CA ILE A 174 14.94 2.26 -2.37
C ILE A 174 14.87 3.14 -3.61
N SER A 175 14.90 2.53 -4.79
CA SER A 175 14.83 3.27 -6.06
C SER A 175 13.51 4.06 -6.16
N TYR A 176 12.39 3.43 -5.81
CA TYR A 176 11.08 4.06 -5.79
C TYR A 176 11.02 5.27 -4.85
N TYR A 177 11.50 5.15 -3.60
CA TYR A 177 11.47 6.25 -2.65
C TYR A 177 12.44 7.39 -3.00
N ILE A 178 13.58 7.10 -3.61
CA ILE A 178 14.50 8.13 -4.12
C ILE A 178 13.77 9.01 -5.14
N PHE A 179 13.07 8.40 -6.11
CA PHE A 179 12.38 9.16 -7.14
C PHE A 179 11.10 9.85 -6.67
N THR A 180 10.34 9.22 -5.78
CA THR A 180 9.01 9.73 -5.40
C THR A 180 9.05 10.67 -4.19
N VAL A 181 9.98 10.47 -3.26
CA VAL A 181 10.06 11.26 -2.02
C VAL A 181 11.24 12.23 -2.08
N ILE A 182 12.45 11.71 -2.32
CA ILE A 182 13.67 12.53 -2.25
C ILE A 182 13.70 13.58 -3.36
N SER A 183 13.24 13.26 -4.56
CA SER A 183 13.20 14.24 -5.66
C SER A 183 12.30 15.45 -5.35
N ILE A 184 11.19 15.27 -4.64
CA ILE A 184 10.34 16.39 -4.20
C ILE A 184 11.11 17.26 -3.22
N THR A 185 11.66 16.65 -2.17
CA THR A 185 12.43 17.37 -1.14
C THR A 185 13.61 18.12 -1.76
N PHE A 186 14.34 17.50 -2.68
CA PHE A 186 15.49 18.11 -3.33
C PHE A 186 15.12 19.34 -4.18
N ILE A 187 14.02 19.29 -4.94
CA ILE A 187 13.57 20.42 -5.76
C ILE A 187 13.02 21.55 -4.88
N VAL A 188 12.36 21.22 -3.77
CA VAL A 188 11.85 22.23 -2.83
C VAL A 188 13.00 22.90 -2.07
N ASP A 189 14.00 22.14 -1.62
CA ASP A 189 15.09 22.66 -0.79
C ASP A 189 16.24 23.29 -1.60
N PHE A 190 16.52 22.80 -2.82
CA PHE A 190 17.66 23.23 -3.63
C PHE A 190 17.27 23.81 -5.00
N GLY A 191 15.99 23.78 -5.37
CA GLY A 191 15.45 24.41 -6.59
C GLY A 191 14.71 25.71 -6.29
N ASP A 192 13.93 26.20 -7.26
CA ASP A 192 13.17 27.45 -7.14
C ASP A 192 11.92 27.35 -6.23
N GLY A 193 11.74 26.22 -5.52
CA GLY A 193 10.64 26.01 -4.58
C GLY A 193 9.26 25.73 -5.20
N ASP A 194 9.11 25.80 -6.52
CA ASP A 194 7.84 25.53 -7.20
C ASP A 194 7.53 24.01 -7.23
N LYS A 195 6.52 23.61 -6.44
CA LYS A 195 6.04 22.23 -6.32
C LYS A 195 5.18 21.80 -7.52
N GLY A 196 4.69 22.72 -8.33
CA GLY A 196 3.76 22.43 -9.45
C GLY A 196 4.34 21.47 -10.49
N PRO A 197 5.52 21.78 -11.09
CA PRO A 197 6.12 20.95 -12.13
C PRO A 197 6.44 19.53 -11.68
N ILE A 198 6.92 19.34 -10.44
CA ILE A 198 7.26 18.00 -9.93
C ILE A 198 6.01 17.16 -9.64
N LEU A 199 4.93 17.77 -9.14
CA LEU A 199 3.65 17.08 -8.95
C LEU A 199 3.05 16.65 -10.30
N GLN A 200 3.17 17.47 -11.34
CA GLN A 200 2.78 17.10 -12.70
C GLN A 200 3.63 15.96 -13.27
N ALA A 201 4.95 16.01 -13.08
CA ALA A 201 5.85 14.93 -13.50
C ALA A 201 5.52 13.61 -12.80
N LEU A 202 5.20 13.64 -11.49
CA LEU A 202 4.77 12.46 -10.73
C LEU A 202 3.41 11.93 -11.19
N LEU A 203 2.46 12.81 -11.51
CA LEU A 203 1.18 12.41 -12.10
C LEU A 203 1.37 11.67 -13.43
N ILE A 204 2.20 12.22 -14.32
CA ILE A 204 2.54 11.58 -15.60
C ILE A 204 3.26 10.23 -15.33
N GLY A 205 4.24 10.22 -14.42
CA GLY A 205 4.97 9.00 -14.04
C GLY A 205 4.06 7.90 -13.50
N ALA A 206 3.10 8.25 -12.63
CA ALA A 206 2.12 7.32 -12.09
C ALA A 206 1.17 6.78 -13.17
N ALA A 207 0.75 7.63 -14.12
CA ALA A 207 -0.08 7.21 -15.26
C ALA A 207 0.66 6.25 -16.20
N VAL A 208 1.94 6.55 -16.49
CA VAL A 208 2.82 5.66 -17.26
C VAL A 208 3.00 4.34 -16.50
N GLN A 209 3.29 4.37 -15.20
CA GLN A 209 3.43 3.19 -14.37
C GLN A 209 2.17 2.32 -14.37
N PHE A 210 0.98 2.93 -14.21
CA PHE A 210 -0.30 2.23 -14.28
C PHE A 210 -0.53 1.51 -15.61
N THR A 211 -0.04 2.07 -16.71
CA THR A 211 -0.20 1.50 -18.06
C THR A 211 0.87 0.45 -18.38
N VAL A 212 2.11 0.67 -17.94
CA VAL A 212 3.27 -0.19 -18.25
C VAL A 212 3.24 -1.48 -17.44
N ILE A 213 2.80 -1.43 -16.16
CA ILE A 213 2.71 -2.63 -15.29
C ILE A 213 1.91 -3.77 -15.95
N PRO A 214 0.67 -3.56 -16.42
CA PRO A 214 -0.09 -4.63 -17.06
C PRO A 214 0.47 -5.00 -18.44
N LEU A 215 1.10 -4.07 -19.15
CA LEU A 215 1.63 -4.29 -20.50
C LEU A 215 2.91 -5.13 -20.51
N ILE A 216 3.75 -5.04 -19.47
CA ILE A 216 4.90 -5.93 -19.24
C ILE A 216 4.44 -7.29 -18.67
N GLY A 217 3.32 -7.32 -17.95
CA GLY A 217 2.75 -8.55 -17.40
C GLY A 217 2.06 -9.45 -18.45
N ALA A 218 1.59 -8.87 -19.56
CA ALA A 218 0.90 -9.56 -20.67
C ALA A 218 1.83 -10.47 -21.49
#